data_AF-A0A529KV30-F1
#
_entry.id   AF-A0A529KV30-F1
#
_cell.length_a   1.000
_cell.length_b   1.000
_cell.length_c   1.000
_cell.angle_alpha   90.00
_cell.angle_beta   90.00
_cell.angle_gamma   90.00
#
_symmetry.space_group_name_H-M   'P 1'
#
loop_
_entity.id
_entity.type
_entity.pdbx_description
1 polymer ?
#
loop_
_entity_poly.entity_id
_entity_poly.type
_entity_poly.pdbx_seq_one_letter_code
_entity_poly.pdbx_strand_id
1 'polypeptide(L)'
;EPFFIPFLTGLQARLAEYDLDLMVVMGEPGQYQQERLRRVVETRRADAVVLANTRREDDRIDYLSKAGFPFATLGRSQSGGDTYP
;
A
#
# COMPACT_ATOMS: atom_id res chain seq x y z
N GLU A 1 8.30 -20.81 3.10
CA GLU A 1 6.92 -20.84 2.52
C GLU A 1 6.57 -19.48 1.93
N PRO A 2 5.76 -19.39 0.87
CA PRO A 2 5.32 -18.10 0.34
C PRO A 2 4.29 -17.47 1.28
N PHE A 3 4.77 -16.64 2.21
CA PHE A 3 3.98 -15.86 3.19
C PHE A 3 2.84 -15.04 2.57
N PHE A 4 3.00 -14.63 1.31
CA PHE A 4 2.15 -13.63 0.69
C PHE A 4 0.73 -14.11 0.40
N ILE A 5 0.54 -15.37 -0.02
CA ILE A 5 -0.79 -15.89 -0.38
C ILE A 5 -1.69 -16.04 0.85
N PRO A 6 -1.27 -16.69 1.95
CA PRO A 6 -2.10 -16.74 3.17
C PRO A 6 -2.45 -15.36 3.73
N PHE A 7 -1.51 -14.40 3.66
CA PHE A 7 -1.76 -13.03 4.06
C PHE A 7 -2.87 -12.37 3.22
N LEU A 8 -2.79 -12.47 1.89
CA LEU A 8 -3.82 -11.91 1.00
C LEU A 8 -5.19 -12.55 1.23
N THR A 9 -5.24 -13.87 1.42
CA THR A 9 -6.49 -14.58 1.72
C THR A 9 -7.13 -14.07 3.01
N GLY A 10 -6.34 -13.91 4.07
CA GLY A 10 -6.83 -13.38 5.35
C GLY A 10 -7.28 -11.92 5.24
N LEU A 11 -6.53 -11.09 4.52
CA LEU A 11 -6.88 -9.69 4.28
C LEU A 11 -8.18 -9.57 3.48
N GLN A 12 -8.32 -10.32 2.38
CA GLN A 12 -9.54 -10.33 1.57
C GLN A 12 -10.75 -10.76 2.41
N ALA A 13 -10.62 -11.83 3.20
CA ALA A 13 -11.71 -12.31 4.05
C ALA A 13 -12.20 -11.23 5.02
N ARG A 14 -11.28 -10.46 5.61
CA ARG A 14 -11.64 -9.34 6.49
C ARG A 14 -12.23 -8.16 5.75
N LEU A 15 -11.69 -7.78 4.60
CA LEU A 15 -12.24 -6.68 3.81
C LEU A 15 -13.66 -6.98 3.31
N ALA A 16 -13.95 -8.23 2.98
CA ALA A 16 -15.28 -8.67 2.58
C ALA A 16 -16.34 -8.53 3.69
N GLU A 17 -15.95 -8.60 4.97
CA GLU A 17 -16.86 -8.32 6.11
C GLU A 17 -17.32 -6.84 6.14
N TYR A 18 -16.64 -5.96 5.39
CA TYR A 18 -16.93 -4.52 5.29
C TYR A 18 -17.30 -4.07 3.87
N ASP A 19 -17.67 -5.00 2.97
CA ASP A 19 -18.01 -4.71 1.57
C ASP A 19 -16.87 -4.02 0.77
N LEU A 20 -15.61 -4.31 1.11
CA LEU A 20 -14.43 -3.76 0.44
C LEU A 20 -13.77 -4.79 -0.48
N ASP A 21 -13.40 -4.34 -1.69
CA ASP A 21 -12.67 -5.14 -2.67
C ASP A 21 -11.14 -5.02 -2.52
N LEU A 22 -10.44 -6.15 -2.63
CA LEU A 22 -8.98 -6.19 -2.63
C LEU A 22 -8.44 -6.24 -4.06
N MET A 23 -7.76 -5.17 -4.50
CA MET A 23 -7.04 -5.15 -5.77
C MET A 23 -5.53 -5.31 -5.56
N VAL A 24 -4.94 -6.37 -6.11
CA VAL A 24 -3.49 -6.58 -6.05
C VAL A 24 -2.83 -5.99 -7.29
N VAL A 25 -1.96 -5.03 -7.06
CA VAL A 25 -1.23 -4.33 -8.12
C VAL A 25 0.24 -4.76 -8.09
N MET A 26 0.59 -5.70 -8.96
CA MET A 26 1.96 -6.20 -9.08
C MET A 26 2.78 -5.37 -10.09
N GLY A 27 4.09 -5.26 -9.84
CA GLY A 27 5.03 -4.63 -10.74
C GLY A 27 6.38 -5.35 -10.70
N GLU A 28 7.13 -5.29 -11.80
CA GLU A 28 8.47 -5.86 -11.82
C GLU A 28 9.42 -5.05 -10.91
N PRO A 29 10.40 -5.72 -10.27
CA PRO A 29 11.49 -5.04 -9.59
C PRO A 29 12.17 -4.03 -10.53
N GLY A 30 12.31 -2.78 -10.10
CA GLY A 30 12.95 -1.71 -10.88
C GLY A 30 12.03 -0.96 -11.86
N GLN A 31 10.81 -1.46 -12.13
CA GLN A 31 9.80 -0.71 -12.88
C GLN A 31 9.04 0.23 -11.94
N TYR A 32 8.65 1.40 -12.45
CA TYR A 32 8.07 2.57 -11.78
C TYR A 32 6.92 2.30 -10.78
N GLN A 33 7.22 1.71 -9.62
CA GLN A 33 6.26 1.47 -8.54
C GLN A 33 5.61 2.76 -8.06
N GLN A 34 6.37 3.87 -8.10
CA GLN A 34 5.86 5.20 -7.75
C GLN A 34 4.86 5.75 -8.77
N GLU A 35 5.08 5.61 -10.08
CA GLU A 35 4.12 6.10 -11.08
C GLU A 35 2.80 5.35 -11.01
N ARG A 36 2.88 4.04 -10.73
CA ARG A 36 1.69 3.22 -10.57
C ARG A 36 0.90 3.60 -9.32
N LEU A 37 1.60 3.80 -8.20
CA LEU A 37 0.98 4.31 -6.96
C LEU A 37 0.35 5.68 -7.20
N ARG A 38 1.07 6.61 -7.83
CA ARG A 38 0.57 7.93 -8.22
C ARG A 38 -0.71 7.81 -9.04
N ARG A 39 -0.72 6.95 -10.06
CA ARG A 39 -1.93 6.74 -10.87
C ARG A 39 -3.11 6.27 -10.03
N VAL A 40 -2.92 5.32 -9.10
CA VAL A 40 -3.99 4.85 -8.22
C VAL A 40 -4.55 6.00 -7.36
N VAL A 41 -3.66 6.80 -6.79
CA VAL A 41 -4.00 7.92 -5.90
C VAL A 41 -4.66 9.07 -6.67
N GLU A 42 -4.03 9.54 -7.74
CA GLU A 42 -4.48 10.69 -8.55
C GLU A 42 -5.79 10.41 -9.30
N THR A 43 -5.98 9.17 -9.77
CA THR A 43 -7.25 8.77 -10.41
C THR A 43 -8.28 8.23 -9.43
N ARG A 44 -7.98 8.20 -8.13
CA ARG A 44 -8.80 7.60 -7.06
C ARG A 44 -9.39 6.24 -7.44
N ARG A 45 -8.54 5.35 -7.94
CA ARG A 45 -8.93 3.97 -8.28
C ARG A 45 -9.13 3.06 -7.06
N ALA A 46 -8.75 3.53 -5.89
CA ALA A 46 -8.96 2.86 -4.60
C ALA A 46 -9.24 3.93 -3.54
N ASP A 47 -9.83 3.53 -2.41
CA ASP A 47 -10.04 4.39 -1.25
C ASP A 47 -8.84 4.41 -0.29
N ALA A 48 -8.05 3.33 -0.31
CA ALA A 48 -6.85 3.16 0.50
C ALA A 48 -5.84 2.23 -0.20
N VAL A 49 -4.58 2.25 0.23
CA VAL A 49 -3.54 1.34 -0.27
C VAL A 49 -2.77 0.63 0.85
N VAL A 50 -2.40 -0.64 0.61
CA VAL A 50 -1.46 -1.36 1.46
C VAL A 50 -0.12 -1.47 0.73
N LEU A 51 0.94 -0.88 1.30
CA LEU A 51 2.29 -0.97 0.75
C LEU A 51 2.96 -2.28 1.16
N ALA A 52 3.16 -3.17 0.19
CA ALA A 52 4.04 -4.32 0.35
C ALA A 52 5.52 -3.94 0.15
N ASN A 53 6.42 -4.78 0.67
CA ASN A 53 7.87 -4.58 0.60
C ASN A 53 8.29 -3.19 1.12
N THR A 54 7.86 -2.85 2.34
CA THR A 54 8.17 -1.56 2.97
C THR A 54 9.67 -1.41 3.14
N ARG A 55 10.21 -0.29 2.65
CA ARG A 55 11.63 0.03 2.74
C ARG A 55 11.92 0.79 4.03
N ARG A 56 13.17 0.71 4.51
CA ARG A 56 13.62 1.47 5.69
C ARG A 56 13.42 2.97 5.50
N GLU A 57 13.80 3.47 4.32
CA GLU A 57 13.43 4.79 3.80
C GLU A 57 12.51 4.54 2.60
N ASP A 58 11.26 5.01 2.67
CA ASP A 58 10.24 4.72 1.68
C ASP A 58 9.45 5.97 1.27
N ASP A 59 9.90 6.63 0.20
CA ASP A 59 9.26 7.85 -0.35
C ASP A 59 7.77 7.68 -0.67
N ARG A 60 7.27 6.44 -0.81
CA ARG A 60 5.85 6.16 -1.02
C ARG A 60 5.01 6.58 0.18
N ILE A 61 5.54 6.42 1.39
CA ILE A 61 4.91 6.84 2.64
C ILE A 61 4.81 8.37 2.68
N ASP A 62 5.91 9.07 2.41
CA ASP A 62 5.92 10.54 2.38
C ASP A 62 4.96 11.11 1.33
N TYR A 63 4.88 10.47 0.15
CA TYR A 63 3.93 10.85 -0.89
C TYR A 63 2.49 10.68 -0.43
N LEU A 64 2.13 9.52 0.12
CA LEU A 64 0.75 9.24 0.56
C LEU A 64 0.33 10.13 1.73
N SER A 65 1.22 10.35 2.71
CA SER A 65 1.00 11.28 3.81
C SER A 65 0.76 12.70 3.31
N LYS A 66 1.61 13.20 2.39
CA LYS A 66 1.42 14.54 1.79
C LYS A 66 0.14 14.64 0.96
N ALA A 67 -0.26 13.56 0.30
CA ALA A 67 -1.51 13.50 -0.46
C ALA A 67 -2.75 13.37 0.43
N GLY A 68 -2.60 13.11 1.73
CA GLY A 68 -3.71 12.81 2.64
C GLY A 68 -4.47 11.55 2.24
N PHE A 69 -3.80 10.61 1.57
CA PHE A 69 -4.43 9.41 1.03
C PHE A 69 -4.29 8.24 2.02
N PRO A 70 -5.38 7.56 2.43
CA PRO A 70 -5.31 6.49 3.44
C PRO A 70 -4.40 5.33 3.03
N PHE A 71 -3.54 4.88 3.94
CA PHE A 71 -2.69 3.72 3.68
C PHE A 71 -2.23 2.98 4.94
N ALA A 72 -1.74 1.76 4.73
CA ALA A 72 -1.03 0.96 5.72
C ALA A 72 0.22 0.31 5.11
N THR A 73 1.17 -0.11 5.94
CA THR A 73 2.42 -0.76 5.49
C THR A 73 2.52 -2.20 6.00
N LEU A 74 2.93 -3.11 5.11
CA LEU A 74 3.34 -4.46 5.50
C LEU A 74 4.85 -4.44 5.81
N GLY A 75 5.18 -3.95 7.00
CA GLY A 75 6.54 -3.71 7.44
C GLY A 75 6.66 -2.39 8.20
N ARG A 76 7.90 -1.97 8.47
CA ARG A 76 8.23 -0.75 9.20
C ARG A 76 9.16 0.14 8.37
N SER A 77 9.01 1.45 8.49
CA SER A 77 9.82 2.46 7.83
C SER A 77 10.17 3.57 8.83
N GLN A 78 11.19 4.38 8.50
CA GLN A 78 11.50 5.63 9.20
C GLN A 78 10.89 6.85 8.50
N SER A 79 10.30 6.68 7.31
CA SER A 79 9.60 7.73 6.57
C SER A 79 8.22 8.03 7.16
N GLY A 80 7.63 9.18 6.81
CA GLY A 80 6.30 9.61 7.29
C GLY A 80 6.31 10.61 8.46
N GLY A 81 7.43 10.76 9.17
CA GLY A 81 7.60 11.73 10.28
C GLY A 81 6.53 11.60 11.39
N ASP A 82 6.37 12.64 12.20
CA ASP A 82 5.38 12.67 13.32
C ASP A 82 3.92 12.58 12.86
N THR A 83 3.65 12.73 11.56
CA THR A 83 2.32 12.67 10.95
C THR A 83 1.85 11.26 10.61
N TYR A 84 2.74 10.27 10.67
CA TYR A 84 2.41 8.86 10.45
C TYR A 84 2.82 8.07 11.72
N PRO A 85 1.88 7.36 12.39
CA PRO A 85 2.17 6.66 13.63
C PRO A 85 3.10 5.44 13.46
#